data_AF-A0A957U713-F1
#
_entry.id   AF-A0A957U713-F1
#
_cell.length_a   1.000
_cell.length_b   1.000
_cell.length_c   1.000
_cell.angle_alpha   90.00
_cell.angle_beta   90.00
_cell.angle_gamma   90.00
#
_symmetry.space_group_name_H-M   'P 1'
#
loop_
_entity.id
_entity.type
_entity.pdbx_description
1 polymer ?
#
loop_
_entity_poly.entity_id
_entity_poly.type
_entity_poly.pdbx_seq_one_letter_code
_entity_poly.pdbx_strand_id
1 'polypeptide(L)'
;GGNGLILDGCALGERRDLAGVTFAPVVWQSRPHRLPGPRANTLLLRYAQLSGVYGLAWNVEPAIVREFHGDDLETLSRRMVHEHVATEIRDKGDGHFTNVFMRPIFLLPRSEHVMTGLVCTGDEAAVRSRLAAFDPDAAEWAHVHADARKRVVDMASNPAGEAYRASQERMAATVLTNVVYPVRTRGTWIRHGTPGRWWDCLYTWDSGFIGLGQVELDLARAVDTLNAYVTEPGEQDAAFIHHGSAVPTQFYLFLELWNRTQDPALLAYFYPRLQQYHRFMAGRLGSSTTRTHQSNLLRTWDYFYNSGGWDDYPPQVYARNHGLYPTVTPVITTSQVIRTAKILRMAALALDLPTAEYDEDIATLTHALQEHAWDEEAGYFSYVEHDAAGRPIGFLRHAGGANFNMGMDGASPLVAAACTPAQDARLVAALMAPERMWCRFGLSTVDQSAPYFRDDGYWNGSVWMAHQWFFWKTLLDMGQADAAHRIARTALDLWRHEVDETYNCMEHFVVQSGRGAGWHHFGGLSSPVLNWYSAYHRPGRLTTGLDVWVEALAQAVDQGRLTATLALHGPAHRTPVFFF
;
A
#
# COMPACT_ATOMS: atom_id res chain seq x y z
N GLY A 1 12.05 -21.38 -17.50
CA GLY A 1 12.65 -21.24 -16.16
C GLY A 1 14.13 -20.95 -16.28
N GLY A 2 14.52 -19.67 -16.17
CA GLY A 2 15.89 -19.18 -16.36
C GLY A 2 16.62 -18.84 -15.05
N ASN A 3 16.29 -19.53 -13.94
CA ASN A 3 17.08 -19.37 -12.73
C ASN A 3 18.49 -19.92 -12.99
N GLY A 4 19.50 -19.12 -12.67
CA GLY A 4 20.88 -19.59 -12.66
C GLY A 4 20.98 -20.87 -11.83
N LEU A 5 21.70 -21.86 -12.34
CA LEU A 5 21.98 -23.09 -11.63
C LEU A 5 22.83 -22.73 -10.39
N ILE A 6 22.25 -22.80 -9.19
CA ILE A 6 23.02 -22.70 -7.95
C ILE A 6 23.67 -24.06 -7.73
N LEU A 7 24.92 -24.17 -8.18
CA LEU A 7 25.75 -25.33 -7.90
C LEU A 7 26.31 -25.20 -6.48
N ASP A 8 25.81 -26.02 -5.55
CA ASP A 8 26.32 -26.17 -4.17
C ASP A 8 27.67 -26.95 -4.13
N GLY A 9 28.43 -26.88 -5.22
CA GLY A 9 29.66 -27.62 -5.46
C GLY A 9 29.83 -28.02 -6.94
N CYS A 10 31.04 -27.87 -7.46
CA CYS A 10 31.45 -28.40 -8.76
C CYS A 10 32.91 -28.86 -8.64
N ALA A 11 33.22 -30.05 -9.15
CA ALA A 11 34.58 -30.57 -9.20
C ALA A 11 34.94 -30.85 -10.66
N LEU A 12 36.07 -30.30 -11.10
CA LEU A 12 36.66 -30.54 -12.42
C LEU A 12 38.04 -31.17 -12.20
N GLY A 13 38.25 -32.36 -12.77
CA GLY A 13 39.49 -33.11 -12.58
C GLY A 13 39.64 -34.22 -13.61
N GLU A 14 40.81 -34.86 -13.64
CA GLU A 14 41.06 -35.99 -14.54
C GLU A 14 40.17 -37.17 -14.16
N ARG A 15 39.72 -37.95 -15.16
CA ARG A 15 38.75 -39.05 -14.97
C ARG A 15 39.17 -40.07 -13.90
N ARG A 16 40.49 -40.27 -13.73
CA ARG A 16 41.06 -41.16 -12.70
C ARG A 16 40.86 -40.65 -11.27
N ASP A 17 40.77 -39.33 -11.08
CA ASP A 17 40.68 -38.68 -9.77
C ASP A 17 39.23 -38.40 -9.36
N LEU A 18 38.31 -38.33 -10.34
CA LEU A 18 36.88 -38.10 -10.09
C LEU A 18 36.23 -39.19 -9.23
N ALA A 19 36.73 -40.43 -9.27
CA ALA A 19 36.24 -41.51 -8.41
C ALA A 19 36.49 -41.27 -6.91
N GLY A 20 37.43 -40.37 -6.57
CA GLY A 20 37.72 -39.97 -5.19
C GLY A 20 36.99 -38.69 -4.74
N VAL A 21 36.23 -38.03 -5.62
CA VAL A 21 35.50 -36.81 -5.27
C VAL A 21 34.23 -37.15 -4.50
N THR A 22 34.12 -36.63 -3.29
CA THR A 22 32.91 -36.75 -2.46
C THR A 22 32.41 -35.37 -2.07
N PHE A 23 31.11 -35.14 -2.26
CA PHE A 23 30.43 -33.97 -1.72
C PHE A 23 29.81 -34.35 -0.37
N ALA A 24 30.18 -33.62 0.67
CA ALA A 24 29.55 -33.76 1.99
C ALA A 24 28.63 -32.55 2.22
N PRO A 25 27.37 -32.74 2.65
CA PRO A 25 26.52 -31.63 3.05
C PRO A 25 27.19 -30.82 4.16
N VAL A 26 27.19 -29.49 4.03
CA VAL A 26 27.64 -28.62 5.12
C VAL A 26 26.64 -28.72 6.26
N VAL A 27 27.11 -29.16 7.44
CA VAL A 27 26.33 -29.08 8.67
C VAL A 27 26.47 -27.67 9.23
N TRP A 28 25.44 -26.84 9.01
CA TRP A 28 25.40 -25.46 9.49
C TRP A 28 25.28 -25.41 11.01
N GLN A 29 26.15 -24.64 11.67
CA GLN A 29 26.09 -24.41 13.11
C GLN A 29 25.46 -23.04 13.34
N SER A 30 24.18 -23.05 13.69
CA SER A 30 23.37 -21.87 14.00
C SER A 30 23.82 -21.15 15.28
N ARG A 31 24.44 -21.87 16.23
CA ARG A 31 24.85 -21.31 17.52
C ARG A 31 26.23 -20.64 17.44
N PRO A 32 26.36 -19.35 17.77
CA PRO A 32 27.65 -18.71 17.86
C PRO A 32 28.39 -19.13 19.13
N HIS A 33 29.71 -19.23 19.03
CA HIS A 33 30.60 -19.20 20.18
C HIS A 33 30.68 -17.77 20.71
N ARG A 34 30.20 -17.56 21.95
CA ARG A 34 30.34 -16.27 22.64
C ARG A 34 31.76 -16.10 23.16
N LEU A 35 32.42 -15.04 22.73
CA LEU A 35 33.77 -14.70 23.20
C LEU A 35 33.67 -13.53 24.21
N PRO A 36 34.52 -13.50 25.25
CA PRO A 36 34.55 -12.38 26.19
C PRO A 36 34.90 -11.09 25.46
N GLY A 37 34.13 -10.04 25.70
CA GLY A 37 34.43 -8.70 25.21
C GLY A 37 35.50 -7.99 26.03
N PRO A 38 36.05 -6.87 25.53
CA PRO A 38 37.07 -6.10 26.25
C PRO A 38 36.55 -5.45 27.54
N ARG A 39 35.22 -5.34 27.72
CA ARG A 39 34.54 -4.77 28.89
C ARG A 39 33.29 -5.58 29.25
N ALA A 40 32.75 -5.37 30.45
CA ALA A 40 31.56 -6.10 30.94
C ALA A 40 30.31 -5.92 30.06
N ASN A 41 30.13 -4.74 29.48
CA ASN A 41 29.00 -4.34 28.63
C ASN A 41 29.26 -4.59 27.13
N THR A 42 30.05 -5.61 26.80
CA THR A 42 30.41 -5.94 25.41
C THR A 42 30.32 -7.44 25.15
N LEU A 43 29.97 -7.84 23.93
CA LEU A 43 29.79 -9.23 23.52
C LEU A 43 30.36 -9.46 22.12
N LEU A 44 31.07 -10.57 21.92
CA LEU A 44 31.46 -11.04 20.59
C LEU A 44 30.79 -12.38 20.27
N LEU A 45 30.29 -12.51 19.05
CA LEU A 45 29.65 -13.71 18.52
C LEU A 45 30.43 -14.24 17.31
N ARG A 46 30.93 -15.47 17.41
CA ARG A 46 31.65 -16.17 16.33
C ARG A 46 30.83 -17.35 15.84
N TYR A 47 30.45 -17.34 14.56
CA TYR A 47 29.79 -18.48 13.91
C TYR A 47 30.85 -19.34 13.22
N ALA A 48 30.78 -20.66 13.36
CA ALA A 48 31.84 -21.56 12.88
C ALA A 48 32.08 -21.46 11.36
N GLN A 49 31.02 -21.20 10.59
CA GLN A 49 31.05 -21.13 9.14
C GLN A 49 31.26 -19.71 8.59
N LEU A 50 31.37 -18.68 9.45
CA LEU A 50 31.61 -17.30 9.01
C LEU A 50 33.07 -16.91 9.30
N SER A 51 33.69 -16.19 8.37
CA SER A 51 35.08 -15.73 8.50
C SER A 51 35.26 -14.61 9.53
N GLY A 52 34.20 -13.82 9.77
CA GLY A 52 34.18 -12.71 10.72
C GLY A 52 33.48 -13.04 12.04
N VAL A 53 33.58 -12.09 12.96
CA VAL A 53 32.82 -12.08 14.22
C VAL A 53 31.90 -10.87 14.26
N TYR A 54 30.80 -10.96 15.02
CA TYR A 54 29.93 -9.83 15.31
C TYR A 54 30.25 -9.31 16.72
N GLY A 55 30.32 -7.99 16.86
CA GLY A 55 30.53 -7.32 18.14
C GLY A 55 29.33 -6.48 18.53
N LEU A 56 28.95 -6.53 19.81
CA LEU A 56 27.91 -5.71 20.42
C LEU A 56 28.47 -4.96 21.63
N ALA A 57 28.08 -3.71 21.79
CA ALA A 57 28.29 -2.93 23.01
C ALA A 57 27.03 -2.13 23.36
N TRP A 58 26.79 -1.89 24.64
CA TRP A 58 25.64 -1.14 25.15
C TRP A 58 26.01 -0.34 26.40
N ASN A 59 25.29 0.72 26.72
CA ASN A 59 25.51 1.51 27.95
C ASN A 59 24.36 1.45 28.96
N VAL A 60 23.36 0.61 28.69
CA VAL A 60 22.17 0.47 29.54
C VAL A 60 22.41 -0.61 30.58
N GLU A 61 22.23 -0.26 31.85
CA GLU A 61 22.26 -1.19 32.97
C GLU A 61 20.97 -1.08 33.80
N PRO A 62 20.39 -2.20 34.28
CA PRO A 62 20.88 -3.56 34.09
C PRO A 62 20.57 -4.10 32.69
N ALA A 63 21.52 -4.83 32.10
CA ALA A 63 21.29 -5.62 30.88
C ALA A 63 21.72 -7.08 31.06
N ILE A 64 21.08 -7.99 30.32
CA ILE A 64 21.41 -9.41 30.33
C ILE A 64 21.44 -9.98 28.92
N VAL A 65 22.44 -10.79 28.62
CA VAL A 65 22.50 -11.52 27.35
C VAL A 65 21.57 -12.72 27.44
N ARG A 66 20.65 -12.87 26.47
CA ARG A 66 19.80 -14.05 26.37
C ARG A 66 20.08 -14.83 25.10
N GLU A 67 19.86 -16.14 25.19
CA GLU A 67 19.89 -17.09 24.09
C GLU A 67 18.47 -17.60 23.84
N PHE A 68 18.11 -17.64 22.57
CA PHE A 68 16.89 -18.25 22.09
C PHE A 68 17.27 -19.47 21.25
N HIS A 69 16.75 -20.63 21.59
CA HIS A 69 16.96 -21.88 20.87
C HIS A 69 15.64 -22.25 20.18
N GLY A 70 15.66 -22.38 18.87
CA GLY A 70 14.49 -22.69 18.06
C GLY A 70 14.63 -22.12 16.65
N ASP A 71 13.88 -22.69 15.71
CA ASP A 71 14.01 -22.33 14.28
C ASP A 71 13.35 -20.98 13.95
N ASP A 72 12.36 -20.57 14.73
CA ASP A 72 11.55 -19.38 14.47
C ASP A 72 11.45 -18.46 15.70
N LEU A 73 12.14 -17.32 15.62
CA LEU A 73 12.11 -16.29 16.66
C LEU A 73 10.71 -15.65 16.80
N GLU A 74 9.92 -15.59 15.74
CA GLU A 74 8.60 -14.96 15.78
C GLU A 74 7.64 -15.75 16.67
N THR A 75 7.45 -17.04 16.36
CA THR A 75 6.56 -17.91 17.16
C THR A 75 7.08 -18.08 18.58
N LEU A 76 8.39 -18.22 18.75
CA LEU A 76 9.02 -18.33 20.06
C LEU A 76 8.78 -17.08 20.90
N SER A 77 9.06 -15.89 20.37
CA SER A 77 8.91 -14.63 21.10
C SER A 77 7.46 -14.34 21.48
N ARG A 78 6.48 -14.68 20.61
CA ARG A 78 5.05 -14.55 20.91
C ARG A 78 4.63 -15.43 22.09
N ARG A 79 5.07 -16.69 22.14
CA ARG A 79 4.75 -17.62 23.23
C ARG A 79 5.46 -17.25 24.54
N MET A 80 6.71 -16.81 24.43
CA MET A 80 7.60 -16.55 25.56
C MET A 80 7.66 -15.08 25.96
N VAL A 81 6.69 -14.26 25.52
CA VAL A 81 6.68 -12.81 25.77
C VAL A 81 6.68 -12.45 27.27
N HIS A 82 6.14 -13.33 28.11
CA HIS A 82 6.10 -13.18 29.57
C HIS A 82 7.43 -13.53 30.25
N GLU A 83 8.34 -14.22 29.55
CA GLU A 83 9.62 -14.68 30.10
C GLU A 83 10.67 -13.57 30.09
N HIS A 84 10.74 -12.87 31.22
CA HIS A 84 11.60 -11.71 31.44
C HIS A 84 12.76 -11.97 32.43
N VAL A 85 12.89 -13.21 32.93
CA VAL A 85 13.95 -13.61 33.86
C VAL A 85 14.90 -14.67 33.30
N ALA A 86 14.42 -15.50 32.37
CA ALA A 86 15.22 -16.55 31.77
C ALA A 86 16.33 -15.99 30.86
N THR A 87 17.53 -16.55 30.98
CA THR A 87 18.67 -16.28 30.09
C THR A 87 18.71 -17.21 28.88
N GLU A 88 18.04 -18.36 28.96
CA GLU A 88 17.87 -19.31 27.87
C GLU A 88 16.38 -19.58 27.66
N ILE A 89 15.92 -19.39 26.42
CA ILE A 89 14.54 -19.59 26.01
C ILE A 89 14.56 -20.64 24.91
N ARG A 90 13.78 -21.71 25.03
CA ARG A 90 13.84 -22.88 24.14
C ARG A 90 12.51 -23.17 23.48
N ASP A 91 12.60 -23.62 22.23
CA ASP A 91 11.52 -24.09 21.38
C ASP A 91 11.94 -25.34 20.60
N LYS A 92 11.08 -25.78 19.68
CA LYS A 92 11.41 -26.76 18.64
C LYS A 92 12.46 -26.20 17.68
N GLY A 93 13.38 -27.07 17.27
CA GLY A 93 14.38 -26.77 16.25
C GLY A 93 15.80 -26.60 16.78
N ASP A 94 16.74 -26.51 15.84
CA ASP A 94 18.18 -26.34 16.12
C ASP A 94 18.64 -24.90 15.84
N GLY A 95 17.74 -23.99 15.45
CA GLY A 95 18.05 -22.57 15.29
C GLY A 95 18.52 -21.88 16.57
N HIS A 96 19.19 -20.72 16.42
CA HIS A 96 19.69 -19.94 17.55
C HIS A 96 19.64 -18.44 17.27
N PHE A 97 19.22 -17.68 18.28
CA PHE A 97 19.28 -16.22 18.27
C PHE A 97 19.89 -15.71 19.59
N THR A 98 20.57 -14.57 19.52
CA THR A 98 21.13 -13.89 20.70
C THR A 98 20.61 -12.47 20.78
N ASN A 99 20.21 -12.02 21.97
CA ASN A 99 19.92 -10.61 22.18
C ASN A 99 20.58 -10.07 23.46
N VAL A 100 20.70 -8.75 23.53
CA VAL A 100 20.99 -8.00 24.76
C VAL A 100 19.64 -7.50 25.27
N PHE A 101 19.12 -8.14 26.32
CA PHE A 101 17.88 -7.74 26.95
C PHE A 101 18.14 -6.64 27.97
N MET A 102 17.88 -5.41 27.57
CA MET A 102 17.90 -4.23 28.44
C MET A 102 16.65 -4.25 29.33
N ARG A 103 16.82 -3.99 30.63
CA ARG A 103 15.70 -3.88 31.56
C ARG A 103 14.82 -2.66 31.22
N PRO A 104 13.57 -2.59 31.75
CA PRO A 104 12.65 -1.49 31.43
C PRO A 104 13.29 -0.11 31.58
N ILE A 105 13.12 0.72 30.55
CA ILE A 105 13.66 2.07 30.50
C ILE A 105 12.67 3.00 31.19
N PHE A 106 13.09 3.60 32.30
CA PHE A 106 12.29 4.61 32.99
C PHE A 106 12.54 5.97 32.34
N LEU A 107 11.46 6.62 31.88
CA LEU A 107 11.50 7.96 31.27
C LEU A 107 10.45 8.85 31.94
N LEU A 108 10.89 9.97 32.50
CA LEU A 108 9.97 10.96 33.09
C LEU A 108 9.26 11.78 32.01
N PRO A 109 8.06 12.32 32.29
CA PRO A 109 7.39 13.25 31.38
C PRO A 109 8.31 14.42 31.00
N ARG A 110 8.40 14.72 29.70
CA ARG A 110 9.23 15.82 29.17
C ARG A 110 10.72 15.73 29.54
N SER A 111 11.22 14.52 29.71
CA SER A 111 12.65 14.24 29.89
C SER A 111 13.23 13.55 28.68
N GLU A 112 14.54 13.62 28.54
CA GLU A 112 15.31 12.88 27.54
C GLU A 112 16.20 11.87 28.25
N HIS A 113 16.33 10.68 27.66
CA HIS A 113 17.29 9.68 28.09
C HIS A 113 17.96 9.09 26.85
N VAL A 114 19.28 9.29 26.73
CA VAL A 114 20.06 8.86 25.57
C VAL A 114 20.78 7.56 25.89
N MET A 115 20.57 6.56 25.05
CA MET A 115 21.21 5.25 25.13
C MET A 115 21.97 4.98 23.84
N THR A 116 23.23 4.58 23.96
CA THR A 116 24.12 4.35 22.83
C THR A 116 24.51 2.89 22.79
N GLY A 117 24.34 2.27 21.62
CA GLY A 117 24.77 0.91 21.36
C GLY A 117 25.58 0.83 20.07
N LEU A 118 26.49 -0.14 20.02
CA LEU A 118 27.29 -0.44 18.83
C LEU A 118 27.01 -1.86 18.38
N VAL A 119 26.75 -2.03 17.08
CA VAL A 119 26.80 -3.32 16.39
C VAL A 119 27.85 -3.21 15.29
N CYS A 120 28.81 -4.13 15.27
CA CYS A 120 29.86 -4.15 14.25
C CYS A 120 30.20 -5.58 13.83
N THR A 121 30.85 -5.73 12.67
CA THR A 121 31.33 -7.01 12.16
C THR A 121 32.68 -6.82 11.48
N GLY A 122 33.50 -7.88 11.44
CA GLY A 122 34.84 -7.87 10.86
C GLY A 122 35.70 -9.01 11.38
N ASP A 123 37.01 -8.94 11.16
CA ASP A 123 37.96 -9.82 11.82
C ASP A 123 37.95 -9.60 13.34
N GLU A 124 38.31 -10.62 14.11
CA GLU A 124 38.20 -10.57 15.57
C GLU A 124 39.03 -9.44 16.19
N ALA A 125 40.24 -9.18 15.69
CA ALA A 125 41.10 -8.14 16.22
C ALA A 125 40.51 -6.74 16.00
N ALA A 126 40.00 -6.46 14.80
CA ALA A 126 39.34 -5.20 14.49
C ALA A 126 38.05 -5.00 15.30
N VAL A 127 37.22 -6.04 15.44
CA VAL A 127 36.00 -5.97 16.25
C VAL A 127 36.34 -5.72 17.73
N ARG A 128 37.31 -6.43 18.30
CA ARG A 128 37.79 -6.16 19.66
C ARG A 128 38.29 -4.74 19.83
N SER A 129 39.07 -4.23 18.88
CA SER A 129 39.58 -2.86 18.90
C SER A 129 38.44 -1.84 18.87
N ARG A 130 37.42 -2.04 18.02
CA ARG A 130 36.24 -1.17 17.96
C ARG A 130 35.43 -1.20 19.26
N LEU A 131 35.19 -2.38 19.83
CA LEU A 131 34.48 -2.53 21.09
C LEU A 131 35.24 -1.91 22.27
N ALA A 132 36.58 -1.96 22.25
CA ALA A 132 37.43 -1.34 23.27
C ALA A 132 37.44 0.20 23.14
N ALA A 133 37.46 0.72 21.91
CA ALA A 133 37.46 2.15 21.62
C ALA A 133 36.07 2.82 21.74
N PHE A 134 34.99 2.04 21.74
CA PHE A 134 33.62 2.57 21.82
C PHE A 134 33.35 3.24 23.17
N ASP A 135 33.31 4.56 23.19
CA ASP A 135 32.83 5.36 24.32
C ASP A 135 31.36 5.74 24.10
N PRO A 136 30.40 5.17 24.82
CA PRO A 136 28.98 5.45 24.62
C PRO A 136 28.56 6.89 24.96
N ASP A 137 29.38 7.59 25.76
CA ASP A 137 29.13 8.96 26.20
C ASP A 137 29.83 10.00 25.32
N ALA A 138 30.51 9.55 24.25
CA ALA A 138 31.20 10.42 23.32
C ALA A 138 30.22 11.40 22.65
N ALA A 139 30.55 12.70 22.70
CA ALA A 139 29.74 13.76 22.10
C ALA A 139 29.56 13.62 20.58
N GLU A 140 30.43 12.85 19.90
CA GLU A 140 30.32 12.58 18.48
C GLU A 140 29.02 11.86 18.09
N TRP A 141 28.43 11.07 19.00
CA TRP A 141 27.17 10.38 18.71
C TRP A 141 26.00 11.34 18.52
N ALA A 142 26.03 12.51 19.18
CA ALA A 142 25.07 13.57 18.92
C ALA A 142 25.19 14.10 17.49
N HIS A 143 26.41 14.22 16.96
CA HIS A 143 26.66 14.62 15.57
C HIS A 143 26.21 13.54 14.59
N VAL A 144 26.55 12.27 14.83
CA VAL A 144 26.10 11.12 14.00
C VAL A 144 24.57 11.04 13.98
N HIS A 145 23.92 11.20 15.13
CA HIS A 145 22.47 11.23 15.22
C HIS A 145 21.87 12.42 14.46
N ALA A 146 22.41 13.64 14.66
CA ALA A 146 21.93 14.84 13.96
C ALA A 146 22.08 14.70 12.44
N ASP A 147 23.20 14.17 11.96
CA ASP A 147 23.44 13.90 10.54
C ASP A 147 22.49 12.83 9.99
N ALA A 148 22.22 11.76 10.76
CA ALA A 148 21.22 10.78 10.38
C ALA A 148 19.81 11.39 10.31
N ARG A 149 19.46 12.28 11.24
CA ARG A 149 18.16 12.97 11.30
C ARG A 149 17.92 13.88 10.10
N LYS A 150 18.97 14.42 9.46
CA LYS A 150 18.83 15.21 8.21
C LYS A 150 18.21 14.42 7.05
N ARG A 151 18.21 13.08 7.11
CA ARG A 151 17.60 12.20 6.10
C ARG A 151 16.13 11.89 6.37
N VAL A 152 15.61 12.28 7.53
CA VAL A 152 14.20 12.06 7.88
C VAL A 152 13.35 13.03 7.06
N VAL A 153 12.21 12.55 6.57
CA VAL A 153 11.23 13.39 5.86
C VAL A 153 10.84 14.58 6.73
N ASP A 154 10.91 15.77 6.13
CA ASP A 154 10.41 16.99 6.75
C ASP A 154 8.90 17.12 6.48
N MET A 155 8.13 17.17 7.56
CA MET A 155 6.67 17.37 7.54
C MET A 155 6.30 18.84 7.80
N ALA A 156 7.21 19.78 7.50
CA ALA A 156 6.94 21.20 7.54
C ALA A 156 5.69 21.56 6.74
N SER A 157 4.88 22.44 7.32
CA SER A 157 3.59 22.83 6.76
C SER A 157 3.37 24.33 6.81
N ASN A 158 2.37 24.79 6.06
CA ASN A 158 1.75 26.09 6.31
C ASN A 158 1.14 26.16 7.73
N PRO A 159 0.81 27.36 8.24
CA PRO A 159 0.26 27.52 9.60
C PRO A 159 -1.02 26.73 9.87
N ALA A 160 -1.86 26.51 8.86
CA ALA A 160 -3.09 25.72 9.01
C ALA A 160 -2.79 24.22 9.19
N GLY A 161 -1.68 23.72 8.64
CA GLY A 161 -1.24 22.34 8.75
C GLY A 161 -0.60 21.97 10.08
N GLU A 162 -0.18 22.96 10.86
CA GLU A 162 0.52 22.79 12.13
C GLU A 162 -0.22 21.84 13.08
N ALA A 163 -1.54 21.99 13.16
CA ALA A 163 -2.41 21.20 14.03
C ALA A 163 -2.45 19.70 13.67
N TYR A 164 -2.15 19.34 12.42
CA TYR A 164 -2.17 17.95 11.96
C TYR A 164 -0.80 17.28 12.02
N ARG A 165 0.30 18.02 12.11
CA ARG A 165 1.66 17.50 11.90
C ARG A 165 1.98 16.26 12.74
N ALA A 166 1.71 16.27 14.04
CA ALA A 166 2.02 15.13 14.92
C ALA A 166 1.32 13.83 14.48
N SER A 167 0.06 13.93 14.03
CA SER A 167 -0.68 12.78 13.48
C SER A 167 -0.09 12.23 12.18
N GLN A 168 0.48 13.13 11.37
CA GLN A 168 1.09 12.77 10.09
C GLN A 168 2.49 12.20 10.28
N GLU A 169 3.25 12.69 11.26
CA GLU A 169 4.50 12.07 11.70
C GLU A 169 4.28 10.64 12.19
N ARG A 170 3.20 10.40 12.95
CA ARG A 170 2.81 9.04 13.37
C ARG A 170 2.52 8.16 12.17
N MET A 171 1.73 8.65 11.20
CA MET A 171 1.42 7.89 9.99
C MET A 171 2.65 7.63 9.13
N ALA A 172 3.53 8.63 8.97
CA ALA A 172 4.79 8.48 8.26
C ALA A 172 5.67 7.40 8.91
N ALA A 173 5.79 7.41 10.24
CA ALA A 173 6.48 6.36 10.97
C ALA A 173 5.85 4.98 10.73
N THR A 174 4.52 4.86 10.80
CA THR A 174 3.79 3.61 10.52
C THR A 174 4.08 3.09 9.11
N VAL A 175 3.91 3.93 8.07
CA VAL A 175 4.15 3.53 6.66
C VAL A 175 5.61 3.15 6.41
N LEU A 176 6.56 3.88 6.99
CA LEU A 176 7.99 3.58 6.81
C LEU A 176 8.42 2.31 7.55
N THR A 177 7.79 1.99 8.68
CA THR A 177 8.16 0.84 9.54
C THR A 177 7.34 -0.41 9.28
N ASN A 178 6.19 -0.31 8.61
CA ASN A 178 5.43 -1.45 8.09
C ASN A 178 6.11 -2.06 6.86
N VAL A 179 7.31 -2.57 7.10
CA VAL A 179 8.14 -3.26 6.10
C VAL A 179 8.52 -4.63 6.65
N VAL A 180 8.36 -5.66 5.82
CA VAL A 180 8.78 -7.02 6.12
C VAL A 180 9.83 -7.47 5.12
N TYR A 181 10.91 -8.07 5.63
CA TYR A 181 12.01 -8.58 4.82
C TYR A 181 12.83 -9.62 5.61
N PRO A 182 13.43 -10.60 4.93
CA PRO A 182 13.36 -10.80 3.48
C PRO A 182 12.09 -11.58 3.06
N VAL A 183 11.33 -11.06 2.08
CA VAL A 183 10.18 -11.77 1.48
C VAL A 183 10.60 -12.30 0.11
N ARG A 184 10.24 -13.54 -0.24
CA ARG A 184 10.65 -14.15 -1.52
C ARG A 184 9.53 -14.04 -2.55
N THR A 185 9.78 -13.37 -3.66
CA THR A 185 8.86 -13.30 -4.80
C THR A 185 9.61 -13.63 -6.08
N ARG A 186 9.05 -14.48 -6.92
CA ARG A 186 9.67 -14.87 -8.21
C ARG A 186 11.15 -15.28 -8.14
N GLY A 187 11.55 -15.93 -7.04
CA GLY A 187 12.93 -16.39 -6.84
C GLY A 187 13.91 -15.33 -6.30
N THR A 188 13.50 -14.06 -6.17
CA THR A 188 14.30 -12.98 -5.60
C THR A 188 13.80 -12.57 -4.22
N TRP A 189 14.67 -11.92 -3.44
CA TRP A 189 14.30 -11.34 -2.15
C TRP A 189 13.92 -9.88 -2.33
N ILE A 190 12.80 -9.48 -1.72
CA ILE A 190 12.30 -8.12 -1.74
C ILE A 190 12.15 -7.57 -0.31
N ARG A 191 12.10 -6.24 -0.22
CA ARG A 191 11.59 -5.51 0.94
C ARG A 191 10.13 -5.18 0.64
N HIS A 192 9.21 -5.73 1.42
CA HIS A 192 7.79 -5.59 1.13
C HIS A 192 7.13 -4.61 2.11
N GLY A 193 6.47 -3.57 1.59
CA GLY A 193 5.60 -2.70 2.37
C GLY A 193 4.25 -3.37 2.59
N THR A 194 3.89 -3.64 3.84
CA THR A 194 2.66 -4.35 4.24
C THR A 194 1.63 -3.37 4.83
N PRO A 195 0.31 -3.65 4.78
CA PRO A 195 -0.68 -2.81 5.46
C PRO A 195 -0.43 -2.73 6.97
N GLY A 196 0.12 -3.78 7.58
CA GLY A 196 0.46 -3.87 8.99
C GLY A 196 1.52 -4.93 9.22
N ARG A 197 2.48 -4.70 10.14
CA ARG A 197 3.64 -5.58 10.32
C ARG A 197 3.31 -7.06 10.63
N TRP A 198 2.12 -7.37 11.11
CA TRP A 198 1.66 -8.76 11.36
C TRP A 198 1.08 -9.46 10.14
N TRP A 199 0.83 -8.74 9.06
CA TRP A 199 0.28 -9.29 7.82
C TRP A 199 1.37 -9.39 6.79
N ASP A 200 2.26 -10.36 6.99
CA ASP A 200 3.37 -10.66 6.08
C ASP A 200 2.88 -11.40 4.81
N CYS A 201 2.04 -10.72 4.04
CA CYS A 201 1.58 -11.19 2.74
C CYS A 201 1.58 -10.02 1.76
N LEU A 202 1.71 -10.35 0.47
CA LEU A 202 1.50 -9.38 -0.59
C LEU A 202 0.01 -9.04 -0.63
N TYR A 203 -0.36 -7.76 -0.56
CA TYR A 203 -1.74 -7.31 -0.82
C TYR A 203 -1.75 -6.35 -1.99
N THR A 204 -2.28 -6.80 -3.14
CA THR A 204 -2.18 -6.06 -4.41
C THR A 204 -2.79 -4.67 -4.27
N TRP A 205 -4.03 -4.55 -3.83
CA TRP A 205 -4.65 -3.23 -3.83
C TRP A 205 -4.12 -2.30 -2.72
N ASP A 206 -3.76 -2.83 -1.54
CA ASP A 206 -3.09 -2.04 -0.51
C ASP A 206 -1.76 -1.45 -0.97
N SER A 207 -0.97 -2.21 -1.74
CA SER A 207 0.38 -1.80 -2.15
C SER A 207 0.40 -0.46 -2.90
N GLY A 208 -0.58 -0.21 -3.77
CA GLY A 208 -0.68 1.07 -4.45
C GLY A 208 -0.97 2.21 -3.48
N PHE A 209 -1.83 2.02 -2.48
CA PHE A 209 -2.07 3.03 -1.43
C PHE A 209 -0.86 3.24 -0.52
N ILE A 210 -0.15 2.17 -0.15
CA ILE A 210 1.12 2.26 0.59
C ILE A 210 2.12 3.09 -0.22
N GLY A 211 2.24 2.81 -1.52
CA GLY A 211 3.10 3.58 -2.41
C GLY A 211 2.66 5.03 -2.53
N LEU A 212 1.35 5.32 -2.59
CA LEU A 212 0.83 6.69 -2.59
C LEU A 212 1.22 7.45 -1.31
N GLY A 213 1.20 6.78 -0.15
CA GLY A 213 1.75 7.34 1.08
C GLY A 213 3.26 7.58 1.00
N GLN A 214 4.01 6.60 0.46
CA GLN A 214 5.47 6.69 0.29
C GLN A 214 5.89 7.79 -0.69
N VAL A 215 5.09 8.14 -1.70
CA VAL A 215 5.38 9.27 -2.60
C VAL A 215 5.56 10.59 -1.84
N GLU A 216 4.92 10.74 -0.67
CA GLU A 216 5.09 11.92 0.18
C GLU A 216 6.32 11.87 1.08
N LEU A 217 6.92 10.69 1.27
CA LEU A 217 7.96 10.42 2.28
C LEU A 217 9.32 10.03 1.67
N ASP A 218 9.31 9.08 0.73
CA ASP A 218 10.48 8.48 0.09
C ASP A 218 10.09 7.91 -1.30
N LEU A 219 10.45 8.66 -2.35
CA LEU A 219 10.15 8.30 -3.74
C LEU A 219 10.80 6.98 -4.16
N ALA A 220 12.00 6.66 -3.67
CA ALA A 220 12.67 5.40 -4.02
C ALA A 220 11.89 4.20 -3.47
N ARG A 221 11.36 4.33 -2.25
CA ARG A 221 10.48 3.30 -1.69
C ARG A 221 9.15 3.17 -2.43
N ALA A 222 8.57 4.28 -2.88
CA ALA A 222 7.37 4.23 -3.71
C ALA A 222 7.60 3.49 -5.04
N VAL A 223 8.75 3.71 -5.69
CA VAL A 223 9.18 2.98 -6.89
C VAL A 223 9.40 1.50 -6.59
N ASP A 224 10.09 1.15 -5.49
CA ASP A 224 10.27 -0.25 -5.05
C ASP A 224 8.91 -0.94 -4.83
N THR A 225 7.96 -0.24 -4.20
CA THR A 225 6.60 -0.75 -3.95
C THR A 225 5.84 -1.00 -5.25
N LEU A 226 5.89 -0.08 -6.23
CA LEU A 226 5.29 -0.31 -7.56
C LEU A 226 5.96 -1.52 -8.26
N ASN A 227 7.29 -1.56 -8.23
CA ASN A 227 8.08 -2.59 -8.90
C ASN A 227 7.81 -4.00 -8.36
N ALA A 228 7.50 -4.13 -7.07
CA ALA A 228 7.18 -5.42 -6.45
C ALA A 228 5.92 -6.11 -7.03
N TYR A 229 5.03 -5.36 -7.69
CA TYR A 229 3.74 -5.85 -8.18
C TYR A 229 3.60 -5.96 -9.69
N VAL A 230 4.57 -5.44 -10.44
CA VAL A 230 4.61 -5.58 -11.89
C VAL A 230 5.55 -6.71 -12.31
N THR A 231 5.32 -7.32 -13.47
CA THR A 231 6.20 -8.34 -14.03
C THR A 231 6.87 -7.84 -15.30
N GLU A 232 7.97 -8.49 -15.69
CA GLU A 232 8.66 -8.19 -16.96
C GLU A 232 7.68 -8.29 -18.15
N PRO A 233 7.84 -7.42 -19.18
CA PRO A 233 7.03 -7.50 -20.37
C PRO A 233 7.14 -8.87 -21.06
N GLY A 234 5.99 -9.49 -21.35
CA GLY A 234 5.95 -10.80 -22.00
C GLY A 234 6.11 -11.99 -21.05
N GLU A 235 6.07 -11.75 -19.73
CA GLU A 235 6.00 -12.83 -18.74
C GLU A 235 4.80 -13.75 -19.01
N GLN A 236 5.04 -15.06 -19.04
CA GLN A 236 4.03 -16.06 -19.38
C GLN A 236 3.23 -16.54 -18.17
N ASP A 237 3.86 -16.54 -16.98
CA ASP A 237 3.25 -17.12 -15.78
C ASP A 237 2.29 -16.15 -15.07
N ALA A 238 2.55 -14.83 -15.16
CA ALA A 238 1.76 -13.81 -14.49
C ALA A 238 1.90 -12.43 -15.15
N ALA A 239 0.77 -11.81 -15.52
CA ALA A 239 0.74 -10.44 -16.05
C ALA A 239 1.12 -9.37 -15.01
N PHE A 240 0.92 -9.68 -13.73
CA PHE A 240 1.27 -8.88 -12.55
C PHE A 240 1.20 -9.78 -11.31
N ILE A 241 1.71 -9.32 -10.16
CA ILE A 241 1.61 -10.07 -8.91
C ILE A 241 0.27 -9.81 -8.24
N HIS A 242 -0.51 -10.87 -8.01
CA HIS A 242 -1.86 -10.77 -7.49
C HIS A 242 -2.05 -11.50 -6.16
N HIS A 243 -2.62 -10.79 -5.18
CA HIS A 243 -3.27 -11.36 -4.01
C HIS A 243 -4.26 -10.33 -3.44
N GLY A 244 -5.43 -10.79 -2.99
CA GLY A 244 -6.48 -9.91 -2.50
C GLY A 244 -7.35 -9.35 -3.63
N SER A 245 -8.00 -8.22 -3.38
CA SER A 245 -8.87 -7.55 -4.34
C SER A 245 -8.11 -7.09 -5.59
N ALA A 246 -8.69 -7.30 -6.77
CA ALA A 246 -8.11 -6.87 -8.04
C ALA A 246 -8.38 -5.38 -8.36
N VAL A 247 -8.31 -4.50 -7.36
CA VAL A 247 -8.38 -3.04 -7.57
C VAL A 247 -6.97 -2.56 -7.99
N PRO A 248 -6.81 -1.98 -9.20
CA PRO A 248 -5.50 -1.75 -9.82
C PRO A 248 -4.84 -0.45 -9.31
N THR A 249 -4.58 -0.37 -8.00
CA THR A 249 -4.05 0.83 -7.34
C THR A 249 -2.64 1.22 -7.81
N GLN A 250 -1.90 0.28 -8.40
CA GLN A 250 -0.56 0.48 -9.00
C GLN A 250 -0.58 1.55 -10.10
N PHE A 251 -1.66 1.66 -10.86
CA PHE A 251 -1.77 2.64 -11.96
C PHE A 251 -1.88 4.07 -11.43
N TYR A 252 -2.53 4.25 -10.28
CA TYR A 252 -2.65 5.53 -9.61
C TYR A 252 -1.31 5.95 -9.00
N LEU A 253 -0.60 5.01 -8.38
CA LEU A 253 0.77 5.23 -7.92
C LEU A 253 1.70 5.61 -9.09
N PHE A 254 1.60 4.92 -10.21
CA PHE A 254 2.36 5.24 -11.42
C PHE A 254 2.07 6.65 -11.93
N LEU A 255 0.79 7.05 -11.99
CA LEU A 255 0.41 8.42 -12.37
C LEU A 255 0.98 9.46 -11.40
N GLU A 256 0.90 9.23 -10.09
CA GLU A 256 1.46 10.14 -9.09
C GLU A 256 3.00 10.20 -9.17
N LEU A 257 3.69 9.07 -9.36
CA LEU A 257 5.14 9.05 -9.57
C LEU A 257 5.53 9.88 -10.79
N TRP A 258 4.82 9.74 -11.91
CA TRP A 258 5.04 10.60 -13.08
C TRP A 258 4.79 12.08 -12.74
N ASN A 259 3.62 12.41 -12.21
CA ASN A 259 3.25 13.80 -11.92
C ASN A 259 4.20 14.48 -10.92
N ARG A 260 4.93 13.70 -10.11
CA ARG A 260 5.92 14.19 -9.14
C ARG A 260 7.32 14.33 -9.72
N THR A 261 7.72 13.44 -10.63
CA THR A 261 9.12 13.31 -11.06
C THR A 261 9.37 13.72 -12.50
N GLN A 262 8.35 13.57 -13.36
CA GLN A 262 8.46 13.66 -14.82
C GLN A 262 9.63 12.83 -15.39
N ASP A 263 9.96 11.70 -14.74
CA ASP A 263 11.12 10.89 -15.08
C ASP A 263 10.82 9.98 -16.29
N PRO A 264 11.44 10.22 -17.46
CA PRO A 264 11.19 9.42 -18.66
C PRO A 264 11.71 7.98 -18.54
N ALA A 265 12.72 7.72 -17.70
CA ALA A 265 13.24 6.38 -17.49
C ALA A 265 12.25 5.53 -16.68
N LEU A 266 11.64 6.10 -15.63
CA LEU A 266 10.56 5.43 -14.90
C LEU A 266 9.34 5.18 -15.80
N LEU A 267 8.97 6.18 -16.61
CA LEU A 267 7.87 6.06 -17.56
C LEU A 267 8.09 4.90 -18.56
N ALA A 268 9.25 4.88 -19.23
CA ALA A 268 9.60 3.83 -20.19
C ALA A 268 9.72 2.44 -19.54
N TYR A 269 10.16 2.37 -18.29
CA TYR A 269 10.28 1.12 -17.54
C TYR A 269 8.90 0.55 -17.15
N PHE A 270 8.02 1.36 -16.57
CA PHE A 270 6.74 0.87 -16.03
C PHE A 270 5.64 0.73 -17.09
N TYR A 271 5.63 1.57 -18.12
CA TYR A 271 4.57 1.55 -19.14
C TYR A 271 4.29 0.14 -19.73
N PRO A 272 5.27 -0.60 -20.31
CA PRO A 272 4.97 -1.90 -20.92
C PRO A 272 4.54 -2.96 -19.89
N ARG A 273 5.01 -2.85 -18.65
CA ARG A 273 4.63 -3.75 -17.55
C ARG A 273 3.20 -3.50 -17.06
N LEU A 274 2.79 -2.24 -17.01
CA LEU A 274 1.41 -1.86 -16.69
C LEU A 274 0.46 -2.10 -17.87
N GLN A 275 0.93 -2.01 -19.11
CA GLN A 275 0.15 -2.36 -20.30
C GLN A 275 -0.28 -3.83 -20.28
N GLN A 276 0.61 -4.78 -19.97
CA GLN A 276 0.20 -6.19 -19.87
C GLN A 276 -0.76 -6.43 -18.68
N TYR A 277 -0.55 -5.75 -17.55
CA TYR A 277 -1.48 -5.79 -16.43
C TYR A 277 -2.88 -5.30 -16.86
N HIS A 278 -2.95 -4.14 -17.52
CA HIS A 278 -4.21 -3.62 -18.03
C HIS A 278 -4.87 -4.59 -19.02
N ARG A 279 -4.13 -5.11 -20.00
CA ARG A 279 -4.67 -6.07 -20.99
C ARG A 279 -5.23 -7.32 -20.32
N PHE A 280 -4.60 -7.82 -19.26
CA PHE A 280 -5.14 -8.93 -18.48
C PHE A 280 -6.46 -8.53 -17.82
N MET A 281 -6.50 -7.40 -17.12
CA MET A 281 -7.71 -6.91 -16.44
C MET A 281 -8.85 -6.58 -17.42
N ALA A 282 -8.53 -6.11 -18.62
CA ALA A 282 -9.49 -5.86 -19.71
C ALA A 282 -9.95 -7.14 -20.44
N GLY A 283 -9.46 -8.32 -20.06
CA GLY A 283 -9.84 -9.60 -20.66
C GLY A 283 -9.25 -9.82 -22.06
N ARG A 284 -8.10 -9.19 -22.36
CA ARG A 284 -7.41 -9.26 -23.66
C ARG A 284 -6.18 -10.15 -23.66
N LEU A 285 -5.63 -10.48 -22.49
CA LEU A 285 -4.34 -11.17 -22.38
C LEU A 285 -4.48 -12.54 -21.71
N GLY A 286 -3.85 -13.54 -22.33
CA GLY A 286 -3.68 -14.88 -21.76
C GLY A 286 -5.01 -15.56 -21.49
N SER A 287 -5.11 -16.23 -20.35
CA SER A 287 -6.32 -16.93 -19.89
C SER A 287 -7.27 -16.04 -19.10
N SER A 288 -7.28 -14.72 -19.35
CA SER A 288 -8.08 -13.81 -18.52
C SER A 288 -9.58 -14.06 -18.68
N THR A 289 -10.27 -14.31 -17.57
CA THR A 289 -11.73 -14.47 -17.50
C THR A 289 -12.48 -13.20 -17.08
N THR A 290 -11.82 -12.03 -17.06
CA THR A 290 -12.47 -10.81 -16.53
C THR A 290 -13.61 -10.29 -17.40
N ARG A 291 -13.54 -10.50 -18.72
CA ARG A 291 -14.51 -10.01 -19.72
C ARG A 291 -15.15 -11.17 -20.48
N THR A 292 -15.95 -12.00 -19.80
CA THR A 292 -16.57 -13.20 -20.39
C THR A 292 -18.02 -13.03 -20.82
N HIS A 293 -18.71 -11.98 -20.37
CA HIS A 293 -20.14 -11.77 -20.66
C HIS A 293 -20.35 -10.90 -21.92
N GLN A 294 -21.49 -11.09 -22.60
CA GLN A 294 -21.85 -10.33 -23.80
C GLN A 294 -22.14 -8.86 -23.51
N SER A 295 -22.42 -8.51 -22.25
CA SER A 295 -22.58 -7.12 -21.80
C SER A 295 -21.28 -6.31 -21.83
N ASN A 296 -20.12 -6.96 -21.99
CA ASN A 296 -18.77 -6.39 -21.79
C ASN A 296 -18.48 -5.86 -20.37
N LEU A 297 -19.40 -6.00 -19.41
CA LEU A 297 -19.13 -5.70 -18.01
C LEU A 297 -18.12 -6.70 -17.43
N LEU A 298 -17.23 -6.19 -16.59
CA LEU A 298 -16.12 -6.96 -16.05
C LEU A 298 -16.44 -7.53 -14.68
N ARG A 299 -15.83 -8.68 -14.38
CA ARG A 299 -15.88 -9.34 -13.07
C ARG A 299 -14.54 -9.97 -12.74
N THR A 300 -14.25 -10.14 -11.46
CA THR A 300 -12.98 -10.73 -10.99
C THR A 300 -13.20 -11.92 -10.05
N TRP A 301 -14.41 -12.46 -10.02
CA TRP A 301 -14.81 -13.49 -9.07
C TRP A 301 -14.01 -14.80 -9.18
N ASP A 302 -13.49 -15.10 -10.38
CA ASP A 302 -12.62 -16.27 -10.59
C ASP A 302 -11.22 -16.10 -9.96
N TYR A 303 -10.82 -14.86 -9.65
CA TYR A 303 -9.52 -14.55 -9.06
C TYR A 303 -9.61 -14.27 -7.57
N PHE A 304 -10.67 -13.60 -7.12
CA PHE A 304 -10.88 -13.26 -5.71
C PHE A 304 -12.35 -13.05 -5.38
N TYR A 305 -12.72 -13.28 -4.11
CA TYR A 305 -14.13 -13.22 -3.68
C TYR A 305 -14.70 -11.80 -3.58
N ASN A 306 -13.87 -10.76 -3.59
CA ASN A 306 -14.32 -9.38 -3.51
C ASN A 306 -13.94 -8.53 -4.75
N SER A 307 -14.80 -7.56 -5.09
CA SER A 307 -14.67 -6.75 -6.31
C SER A 307 -13.93 -5.43 -6.10
N GLY A 308 -14.03 -4.86 -4.90
CA GLY A 308 -13.62 -3.48 -4.64
C GLY A 308 -12.85 -3.26 -3.35
N GLY A 309 -12.23 -4.28 -2.77
CA GLY A 309 -11.54 -4.13 -1.48
C GLY A 309 -12.40 -4.36 -0.27
N TRP A 310 -13.68 -4.73 -0.45
CA TRP A 310 -14.67 -4.76 0.61
C TRP A 310 -15.20 -6.16 0.94
N ASP A 311 -15.10 -6.57 2.20
CA ASP A 311 -15.39 -7.97 2.56
C ASP A 311 -16.88 -8.27 2.78
N ASP A 312 -17.59 -7.39 3.46
CA ASP A 312 -19.01 -7.51 3.80
C ASP A 312 -19.90 -6.52 3.02
N TYR A 313 -19.44 -6.00 1.88
CA TYR A 313 -20.25 -5.14 1.02
C TYR A 313 -21.53 -5.86 0.57
N PRO A 314 -22.73 -5.31 0.80
CA PRO A 314 -23.97 -6.08 0.78
C PRO A 314 -24.29 -6.87 -0.51
N PRO A 315 -24.26 -6.29 -1.72
CA PRO A 315 -24.56 -7.04 -2.94
C PRO A 315 -23.55 -8.16 -3.21
N GLN A 316 -22.29 -7.95 -2.85
CA GLN A 316 -21.26 -8.95 -3.03
C GLN A 316 -21.47 -10.13 -2.09
N VAL A 317 -21.75 -9.88 -0.81
CA VAL A 317 -22.07 -10.94 0.16
C VAL A 317 -23.31 -11.70 -0.31
N TYR A 318 -24.33 -10.99 -0.78
CA TYR A 318 -25.51 -11.61 -1.34
C TYR A 318 -25.17 -12.51 -2.53
N ALA A 319 -24.41 -12.00 -3.51
CA ALA A 319 -23.99 -12.76 -4.67
C ALA A 319 -23.18 -14.01 -4.29
N ARG A 320 -22.29 -13.91 -3.28
CA ARG A 320 -21.54 -15.05 -2.75
C ARG A 320 -22.48 -16.11 -2.17
N ASN A 321 -23.35 -15.70 -1.26
CA ASN A 321 -24.19 -16.61 -0.48
C ASN A 321 -25.25 -17.30 -1.35
N HIS A 322 -25.58 -16.74 -2.51
CA HIS A 322 -26.54 -17.29 -3.46
C HIS A 322 -25.87 -17.90 -4.72
N GLY A 323 -24.53 -18.00 -4.74
CA GLY A 323 -23.79 -18.60 -5.85
C GLY A 323 -23.94 -17.85 -7.18
N LEU A 324 -24.11 -16.52 -7.13
CA LEU A 324 -24.36 -15.67 -8.31
C LEU A 324 -23.08 -15.11 -8.96
N TYR A 325 -21.90 -15.39 -8.42
CA TYR A 325 -20.63 -14.98 -9.06
C TYR A 325 -20.52 -15.37 -10.55
N PRO A 326 -21.00 -16.55 -10.99
CA PRO A 326 -20.99 -16.90 -12.40
C PRO A 326 -21.83 -15.99 -13.31
N THR A 327 -22.79 -15.23 -12.77
CA THR A 327 -23.81 -14.51 -13.55
C THR A 327 -23.98 -13.04 -13.16
N VAL A 328 -23.31 -12.56 -12.12
CA VAL A 328 -23.42 -11.16 -11.66
C VAL A 328 -22.11 -10.42 -11.87
N THR A 329 -22.20 -9.20 -12.39
CA THR A 329 -21.04 -8.29 -12.49
C THR A 329 -21.21 -7.08 -11.55
N PRO A 330 -20.18 -6.72 -10.78
CA PRO A 330 -20.09 -5.44 -10.10
C PRO A 330 -19.81 -4.33 -11.13
N VAL A 331 -19.85 -3.06 -10.74
CA VAL A 331 -19.50 -1.95 -11.65
C VAL A 331 -18.10 -1.41 -11.39
N ILE A 332 -17.57 -1.53 -10.18
CA ILE A 332 -16.24 -1.06 -9.82
C ILE A 332 -15.13 -1.66 -10.67
N THR A 333 -15.20 -2.94 -11.01
CA THR A 333 -14.17 -3.59 -11.83
C THR A 333 -14.08 -2.92 -13.21
N THR A 334 -15.22 -2.72 -13.86
CA THR A 334 -15.31 -2.02 -15.15
C THR A 334 -14.82 -0.58 -15.04
N SER A 335 -15.27 0.15 -14.01
CA SER A 335 -14.84 1.53 -13.74
C SER A 335 -13.33 1.67 -13.57
N GLN A 336 -12.72 0.76 -12.81
CA GLN A 336 -11.28 0.74 -12.56
C GLN A 336 -10.50 0.40 -13.83
N VAL A 337 -10.97 -0.53 -14.67
CA VAL A 337 -10.30 -0.83 -15.94
C VAL A 337 -10.37 0.35 -16.91
N ILE A 338 -11.49 1.08 -16.97
CA ILE A 338 -11.56 2.35 -17.72
C ILE A 338 -10.49 3.33 -17.20
N ARG A 339 -10.28 3.42 -15.88
CA ARG A 339 -9.22 4.27 -15.33
C ARG A 339 -7.82 3.85 -15.73
N THR A 340 -7.53 2.55 -15.67
CA THR A 340 -6.22 2.04 -16.10
C THR A 340 -5.97 2.36 -17.58
N ALA A 341 -6.98 2.22 -18.45
CA ALA A 341 -6.90 2.60 -19.85
C ALA A 341 -6.61 4.09 -20.04
N LYS A 342 -7.32 4.97 -19.31
CA LYS A 342 -7.09 6.43 -19.36
C LYS A 342 -5.68 6.83 -18.92
N ILE A 343 -5.18 6.23 -17.84
CA ILE A 343 -3.82 6.47 -17.35
C ILE A 343 -2.78 6.02 -18.38
N LEU A 344 -2.92 4.80 -18.91
CA LEU A 344 -2.00 4.29 -19.92
C LEU A 344 -2.09 5.02 -21.25
N ARG A 345 -3.27 5.55 -21.61
CA ARG A 345 -3.45 6.41 -22.78
C ARG A 345 -2.65 7.69 -22.66
N MET A 346 -2.67 8.36 -21.49
CA MET A 346 -1.84 9.55 -21.26
C MET A 346 -0.35 9.21 -21.35
N ALA A 347 0.08 8.09 -20.74
CA ALA A 347 1.45 7.62 -20.83
C ALA A 347 1.88 7.27 -22.27
N ALA A 348 1.00 6.64 -23.05
CA ALA A 348 1.26 6.31 -24.45
C ALA A 348 1.42 7.57 -25.31
N LEU A 349 0.59 8.60 -25.10
CA LEU A 349 0.75 9.89 -25.77
C LEU A 349 2.10 10.54 -25.43
N ALA A 350 2.51 10.52 -24.16
CA ALA A 350 3.80 11.06 -23.73
C ALA A 350 5.02 10.28 -24.26
N LEU A 351 4.82 9.03 -24.71
CA LEU A 351 5.84 8.16 -25.30
C LEU A 351 5.75 8.07 -26.83
N ASP A 352 4.85 8.84 -27.47
CA ASP A 352 4.54 8.75 -28.91
C ASP A 352 4.14 7.32 -29.37
N LEU A 353 3.39 6.60 -28.53
CA LEU A 353 2.91 5.24 -28.77
C LEU A 353 1.42 5.21 -29.16
N PRO A 354 0.95 4.15 -29.86
CA PRO A 354 -0.45 4.01 -30.24
C PRO A 354 -1.42 3.99 -29.06
N THR A 355 -2.55 4.69 -29.19
CA THR A 355 -3.59 4.75 -28.13
C THR A 355 -4.85 3.95 -28.43
N ALA A 356 -4.98 3.42 -29.65
CA ALA A 356 -6.24 2.87 -30.17
C ALA A 356 -6.85 1.75 -29.29
N GLU A 357 -6.02 0.91 -28.67
CA GLU A 357 -6.51 -0.14 -27.76
C GLU A 357 -7.20 0.44 -26.52
N TYR A 358 -6.64 1.52 -25.97
CA TYR A 358 -7.21 2.17 -24.79
C TYR A 358 -8.46 2.95 -25.16
N ASP A 359 -8.47 3.60 -26.33
CA ASP A 359 -9.65 4.30 -26.85
C ASP A 359 -10.84 3.32 -27.04
N GLU A 360 -10.56 2.13 -27.59
CA GLU A 360 -11.56 1.06 -27.76
C GLU A 360 -12.08 0.52 -26.42
N ASP A 361 -11.19 0.24 -25.47
CA ASP A 361 -11.60 -0.24 -24.14
C ASP A 361 -12.39 0.83 -23.36
N ILE A 362 -11.96 2.10 -23.41
CA ILE A 362 -12.71 3.20 -22.77
C ILE A 362 -14.12 3.29 -23.36
N ALA A 363 -14.24 3.29 -24.69
CA ALA A 363 -15.55 3.41 -25.36
C ALA A 363 -16.46 2.21 -25.05
N THR A 364 -15.95 0.99 -25.21
CA THR A 364 -16.71 -0.25 -25.02
C THR A 364 -17.19 -0.40 -23.58
N LEU A 365 -16.31 -0.20 -22.60
CA LEU A 365 -16.63 -0.39 -21.20
C LEU A 365 -17.51 0.74 -20.65
N THR A 366 -17.31 1.98 -21.12
CA THR A 366 -18.21 3.10 -20.77
C THR A 366 -19.61 2.85 -21.31
N HIS A 367 -19.73 2.41 -22.56
CA HIS A 367 -21.01 2.05 -23.16
C HIS A 367 -21.70 0.93 -22.36
N ALA A 368 -20.98 -0.12 -21.98
CA ALA A 368 -21.52 -1.21 -21.17
C ALA A 368 -22.10 -0.73 -19.82
N LEU A 369 -21.42 0.17 -19.12
CA LEU A 369 -21.92 0.76 -17.87
C LEU A 369 -23.19 1.57 -18.10
N GLN A 370 -23.21 2.40 -19.15
CA GLN A 370 -24.36 3.26 -19.45
C GLN A 370 -25.60 2.45 -19.87
N GLU A 371 -25.41 1.46 -20.73
CA GLU A 371 -26.51 0.66 -21.29
C GLU A 371 -27.09 -0.32 -20.28
N HIS A 372 -26.26 -0.93 -19.43
CA HIS A 372 -26.67 -2.09 -18.65
C HIS A 372 -26.71 -1.87 -17.14
N ALA A 373 -26.09 -0.82 -16.60
CA ALA A 373 -25.95 -0.68 -15.16
C ALA A 373 -26.60 0.57 -14.57
N TRP A 374 -26.88 1.63 -15.33
CA TRP A 374 -27.49 2.84 -14.76
C TRP A 374 -28.97 2.62 -14.39
N ASP A 375 -29.28 2.77 -13.10
CA ASP A 375 -30.65 2.71 -12.59
C ASP A 375 -31.18 4.13 -12.34
N GLU A 376 -31.99 4.61 -13.28
CA GLU A 376 -32.54 5.98 -13.27
C GLU A 376 -33.37 6.26 -12.00
N GLU A 377 -34.08 5.27 -11.48
CA GLU A 377 -34.92 5.45 -10.28
C GLU A 377 -34.05 5.63 -9.03
N ALA A 378 -33.06 4.75 -8.85
CA ALA A 378 -32.17 4.80 -7.68
C ALA A 378 -31.14 5.93 -7.74
N GLY A 379 -30.71 6.34 -8.94
CA GLY A 379 -29.64 7.30 -9.14
C GLY A 379 -28.24 6.73 -8.90
N TYR A 380 -28.08 5.42 -9.09
CA TYR A 380 -26.82 4.70 -8.94
C TYR A 380 -26.64 3.69 -10.08
N PHE A 381 -25.41 3.27 -10.30
CA PHE A 381 -25.14 2.11 -11.13
C PHE A 381 -25.31 0.81 -10.33
N SER A 382 -26.06 -0.14 -10.86
CA SER A 382 -26.39 -1.41 -10.20
C SER A 382 -25.43 -2.55 -10.55
N TYR A 383 -25.42 -3.58 -9.70
CA TYR A 383 -24.90 -4.88 -10.11
C TYR A 383 -25.81 -5.43 -11.21
N VAL A 384 -25.22 -6.06 -12.22
CA VAL A 384 -25.97 -6.54 -13.39
C VAL A 384 -26.01 -8.06 -13.38
N GLU A 385 -27.21 -8.62 -13.49
CA GLU A 385 -27.46 -10.05 -13.64
C GLU A 385 -27.42 -10.45 -15.11
N HIS A 386 -26.91 -11.66 -15.37
CA HIS A 386 -26.78 -12.23 -16.70
C HIS A 386 -27.41 -13.61 -16.79
N ASP A 387 -27.90 -13.98 -17.97
CA ASP A 387 -28.31 -15.35 -18.24
C ASP A 387 -27.10 -16.28 -18.50
N ALA A 388 -27.38 -17.58 -18.73
CA ALA A 388 -26.34 -18.57 -19.02
C ALA A 388 -25.53 -18.29 -20.29
N ALA A 389 -26.04 -17.47 -21.21
CA ALA A 389 -25.31 -17.02 -22.40
C ALA A 389 -24.48 -15.75 -22.15
N GLY A 390 -24.52 -15.20 -20.93
CA GLY A 390 -23.84 -13.97 -20.55
C GLY A 390 -24.53 -12.71 -21.06
N ARG A 391 -25.82 -12.76 -21.41
CA ARG A 391 -26.60 -11.58 -21.81
C ARG A 391 -27.17 -10.90 -20.55
N PRO A 392 -27.14 -9.57 -20.46
CA PRO A 392 -27.70 -8.86 -19.31
C PRO A 392 -29.22 -9.04 -19.27
N ILE A 393 -29.77 -9.38 -18.11
CA ILE A 393 -31.20 -9.63 -17.90
C ILE A 393 -31.86 -8.66 -16.92
N GLY A 394 -31.08 -7.89 -16.17
CA GLY A 394 -31.61 -6.90 -15.23
C GLY A 394 -30.61 -6.53 -14.16
N PHE A 395 -31.09 -5.74 -13.21
CA PHE A 395 -30.32 -5.31 -12.05
C PHE A 395 -30.51 -6.28 -10.89
N LEU A 396 -29.44 -6.54 -10.16
CA LEU A 396 -29.54 -7.24 -8.88
C LEU A 396 -30.31 -6.36 -7.89
N ARG A 397 -31.49 -6.82 -7.47
CA ARG A 397 -32.36 -6.11 -6.53
C ARG A 397 -32.26 -6.68 -5.12
N HIS A 398 -32.34 -5.80 -4.13
CA HIS A 398 -32.58 -6.20 -2.75
C HIS A 398 -34.00 -6.78 -2.62
N ALA A 399 -34.25 -7.61 -1.60
CA ALA A 399 -35.56 -8.26 -1.39
C ALA A 399 -36.75 -7.27 -1.34
N GLY A 400 -36.50 -6.03 -0.89
CA GLY A 400 -37.48 -4.94 -0.90
C GLY A 400 -37.62 -4.18 -2.22
N GLY A 401 -37.04 -4.66 -3.33
CA GLY A 401 -37.08 -4.03 -4.65
C GLY A 401 -36.05 -2.91 -4.88
N ALA A 402 -35.43 -2.39 -3.83
CA ALA A 402 -34.39 -1.36 -3.94
C ALA A 402 -33.19 -1.83 -4.79
N ASN A 403 -32.52 -0.89 -5.46
CA ASN A 403 -31.24 -1.15 -6.10
C ASN A 403 -30.25 -1.69 -5.07
N PHE A 404 -29.64 -2.85 -5.34
CA PHE A 404 -28.74 -3.47 -4.39
C PHE A 404 -27.30 -2.93 -4.48
N ASN A 405 -27.09 -1.71 -4.98
CA ASN A 405 -25.76 -1.13 -5.10
C ASN A 405 -25.70 0.38 -4.83
N MET A 406 -26.48 0.84 -3.86
CA MET A 406 -26.46 2.23 -3.39
C MET A 406 -25.26 2.41 -2.45
N GLY A 407 -24.07 2.55 -3.02
CA GLY A 407 -22.82 2.68 -2.28
C GLY A 407 -21.64 3.04 -3.17
N MET A 408 -20.42 2.95 -2.64
CA MET A 408 -19.21 3.37 -3.34
C MET A 408 -18.96 2.60 -4.66
N ASP A 409 -19.39 1.33 -4.74
CA ASP A 409 -19.36 0.57 -6.00
C ASP A 409 -20.27 1.23 -7.05
N GLY A 410 -21.54 1.45 -6.72
CA GLY A 410 -22.50 2.09 -7.62
C GLY A 410 -22.17 3.53 -7.99
N ALA A 411 -21.33 4.20 -7.21
CA ALA A 411 -20.76 5.51 -7.53
C ALA A 411 -19.43 5.46 -8.30
N SER A 412 -18.78 4.29 -8.42
CA SER A 412 -17.46 4.14 -9.05
C SER A 412 -17.37 4.60 -10.51
N PRO A 413 -18.44 4.59 -11.35
CA PRO A 413 -18.37 5.17 -12.70
C PRO A 413 -18.08 6.68 -12.69
N LEU A 414 -18.33 7.36 -11.57
CA LEU A 414 -17.90 8.75 -11.36
C LEU A 414 -16.37 8.86 -11.46
N VAL A 415 -15.66 7.95 -10.79
CA VAL A 415 -14.19 7.86 -10.79
C VAL A 415 -13.69 7.58 -12.20
N ALA A 416 -14.33 6.66 -12.91
CA ALA A 416 -14.01 6.33 -14.30
C ALA A 416 -14.18 7.51 -15.28
N ALA A 417 -14.84 8.60 -14.87
CA ALA A 417 -15.33 9.65 -15.76
C ALA A 417 -16.15 9.04 -16.91
N ALA A 418 -17.05 8.11 -16.56
CA ALA A 418 -17.94 7.38 -17.45
C ALA A 418 -19.39 7.89 -17.37
N CYS A 419 -19.68 8.84 -16.48
CA CYS A 419 -21.01 9.40 -16.24
C CYS A 419 -21.37 10.54 -17.19
N THR A 420 -22.65 10.70 -17.46
CA THR A 420 -23.23 11.91 -18.07
C THR A 420 -23.25 13.08 -17.06
N PRO A 421 -23.42 14.34 -17.50
CA PRO A 421 -23.50 15.48 -16.58
C PRO A 421 -24.60 15.36 -15.52
N ALA A 422 -25.75 14.77 -15.87
CA ALA A 422 -26.85 14.55 -14.93
C ALA A 422 -26.50 13.48 -13.89
N GLN A 423 -25.85 12.39 -14.30
CA GLN A 423 -25.37 11.34 -13.41
C GLN A 423 -24.27 11.87 -12.48
N ASP A 424 -23.32 12.66 -13.00
CA ASP A 424 -22.29 13.35 -12.22
C ASP A 424 -22.94 14.18 -11.09
N ALA A 425 -23.93 15.02 -11.42
CA ALA A 425 -24.62 15.84 -10.44
C ALA A 425 -25.36 15.01 -9.38
N ARG A 426 -26.07 13.94 -9.79
CA ARG A 426 -26.81 13.06 -8.86
C ARG A 426 -25.89 12.32 -7.90
N LEU A 427 -24.80 11.74 -8.40
CA LEU A 427 -23.86 10.98 -7.59
C LEU A 427 -23.07 11.91 -6.64
N VAL A 428 -22.63 13.09 -7.10
CA VAL A 428 -21.97 14.07 -6.21
C VAL A 428 -22.92 14.56 -5.13
N ALA A 429 -24.20 14.82 -5.47
CA ALA A 429 -25.20 15.18 -4.48
C ALA A 429 -25.37 14.08 -3.42
N ALA A 430 -25.46 12.81 -3.84
CA ALA A 430 -25.55 11.67 -2.93
C ALA A 430 -24.30 11.51 -2.05
N LEU A 431 -23.10 11.70 -2.61
CA LEU A 431 -21.83 11.68 -1.85
C LEU A 431 -21.79 12.75 -0.75
N MET A 432 -22.38 13.93 -0.98
CA MET A 432 -22.26 15.08 -0.08
C MET A 432 -23.47 15.28 0.86
N ALA A 433 -24.53 14.49 0.68
CA ALA A 433 -25.77 14.59 1.43
C ALA A 433 -25.73 13.78 2.75
N PRO A 434 -26.02 14.39 3.92
CA PRO A 434 -25.98 13.75 5.24
C PRO A 434 -26.88 12.52 5.40
N GLU A 435 -28.05 12.54 4.75
CA GLU A 435 -29.03 11.46 4.75
C GLU A 435 -28.70 10.34 3.74
N ARG A 436 -27.62 10.53 2.97
CA ARG A 436 -27.14 9.60 1.94
C ARG A 436 -25.78 9.04 2.31
N MET A 437 -24.71 9.37 1.59
CA MET A 437 -23.38 8.81 1.87
C MET A 437 -22.53 9.65 2.82
N TRP A 438 -22.83 10.95 3.00
CA TRP A 438 -22.02 11.79 3.89
C TRP A 438 -22.38 11.54 5.35
N CYS A 439 -21.41 11.21 6.19
CA CYS A 439 -21.55 11.19 7.65
C CYS A 439 -20.67 12.25 8.31
N ARG A 440 -20.74 12.39 9.64
CA ARG A 440 -19.90 13.35 10.40
C ARG A 440 -18.41 13.15 10.17
N PHE A 441 -17.98 11.92 9.87
CA PHE A 441 -16.58 11.50 9.83
C PHE A 441 -16.06 11.22 8.41
N GLY A 442 -16.87 11.43 7.36
CA GLY A 442 -16.49 11.19 5.98
C GLY A 442 -17.56 10.47 5.19
N LEU A 443 -17.18 9.80 4.10
CA LEU A 443 -18.10 9.01 3.29
C LEU A 443 -18.31 7.61 3.89
N SER A 444 -19.58 7.26 4.12
CA SER A 444 -20.01 5.88 4.37
C SER A 444 -19.85 5.03 3.10
N THR A 445 -19.44 3.77 3.25
CA THR A 445 -19.29 2.85 2.10
C THR A 445 -20.61 2.51 1.41
N VAL A 446 -21.72 2.55 2.16
CA VAL A 446 -23.08 2.30 1.71
C VAL A 446 -23.94 3.53 2.00
N ASP A 447 -24.84 3.86 1.09
CA ASP A 447 -25.82 4.93 1.27
C ASP A 447 -26.68 4.67 2.51
N GLN A 448 -26.72 5.60 3.47
CA GLN A 448 -27.44 5.47 4.73
C GLN A 448 -28.95 5.32 4.55
N SER A 449 -29.49 5.70 3.38
CA SER A 449 -30.90 5.51 3.06
C SER A 449 -31.22 4.10 2.53
N ALA A 450 -30.21 3.27 2.25
CA ALA A 450 -30.41 1.94 1.69
C ALA A 450 -30.97 0.97 2.76
N PRO A 451 -31.94 0.09 2.42
CA PRO A 451 -32.56 -0.82 3.38
C PRO A 451 -31.62 -1.89 3.95
N TYR A 452 -30.43 -2.03 3.38
CA TYR A 452 -29.37 -2.96 3.78
C TYR A 452 -28.14 -2.26 4.38
N PHE A 453 -28.21 -0.94 4.59
CA PHE A 453 -27.19 -0.20 5.32
C PHE A 453 -27.08 -0.72 6.75
N ARG A 454 -25.84 -0.79 7.25
CA ARG A 454 -25.54 -1.06 8.65
C ARG A 454 -24.61 0.03 9.16
N ASP A 455 -24.74 0.39 10.43
CA ASP A 455 -23.85 1.36 11.08
C ASP A 455 -22.74 0.71 11.91
N ASP A 456 -22.74 -0.63 11.96
CA ASP A 456 -21.79 -1.50 12.66
C ASP A 456 -21.00 -2.44 11.72
N GLY A 457 -21.21 -2.32 10.40
CA GLY A 457 -20.54 -3.16 9.41
C GLY A 457 -19.12 -2.68 9.07
N TYR A 458 -18.32 -3.57 8.52
CA TYR A 458 -16.90 -3.31 8.23
C TYR A 458 -16.75 -2.47 6.95
N TRP A 459 -17.21 -2.97 5.82
CA TRP A 459 -17.42 -2.29 4.54
C TRP A 459 -18.90 -2.09 4.21
N ASN A 460 -19.79 -2.34 5.18
CA ASN A 460 -21.18 -1.90 5.15
C ASN A 460 -21.39 -0.82 6.22
N GLY A 461 -21.03 0.42 5.89
CA GLY A 461 -21.26 1.59 6.71
C GLY A 461 -20.01 2.35 7.13
N SER A 462 -18.97 1.67 7.62
CA SER A 462 -17.79 2.37 8.16
C SER A 462 -17.08 3.27 7.15
N VAL A 463 -16.31 4.23 7.68
CA VAL A 463 -15.52 5.17 6.90
C VAL A 463 -14.13 4.61 6.65
N TRP A 464 -13.73 4.61 5.39
CA TRP A 464 -12.42 4.16 4.90
C TRP A 464 -11.73 5.24 4.09
N MET A 465 -10.41 5.41 4.27
CA MET A 465 -9.69 6.49 3.57
C MET A 465 -9.46 6.20 2.08
N ALA A 466 -9.25 4.93 1.72
CA ALA A 466 -8.93 4.50 0.35
C ALA A 466 -9.93 4.97 -0.71
N HIS A 467 -11.21 4.59 -0.62
CA HIS A 467 -12.18 4.97 -1.66
C HIS A 467 -12.49 6.46 -1.67
N GLN A 468 -12.42 7.12 -0.51
CA GLN A 468 -12.54 8.58 -0.41
C GLN A 468 -11.45 9.30 -1.21
N TRP A 469 -10.24 8.73 -1.30
CA TRP A 469 -9.16 9.30 -2.11
C TRP A 469 -9.49 9.30 -3.60
N PHE A 470 -10.11 8.23 -4.12
CA PHE A 470 -10.57 8.19 -5.51
C PHE A 470 -11.59 9.30 -5.77
N PHE A 471 -12.63 9.39 -4.94
CA PHE A 471 -13.64 10.45 -5.08
C PHE A 471 -13.06 11.85 -4.91
N TRP A 472 -12.12 12.04 -3.98
CA TRP A 472 -11.40 13.29 -3.81
C TRP A 472 -10.69 13.72 -5.09
N LYS A 473 -9.86 12.85 -5.70
CA LYS A 473 -9.18 13.15 -6.97
C LYS A 473 -10.18 13.43 -8.09
N THR A 474 -11.27 12.68 -8.16
CA THR A 474 -12.32 12.87 -9.16
C THR A 474 -13.06 14.20 -8.99
N LEU A 475 -13.33 14.63 -7.76
CA LEU A 475 -13.95 15.93 -7.50
C LEU A 475 -13.03 17.08 -7.95
N LEU A 476 -11.71 16.91 -7.88
CA LEU A 476 -10.76 17.85 -8.47
C LEU A 476 -10.88 17.88 -10.00
N ASP A 477 -10.99 16.73 -10.68
CA ASP A 477 -11.23 16.69 -12.14
C ASP A 477 -12.54 17.40 -12.53
N MET A 478 -13.53 17.37 -11.64
CA MET A 478 -14.85 17.98 -11.84
C MET A 478 -14.95 19.46 -11.46
N GLY A 479 -13.89 20.05 -10.90
CA GLY A 479 -13.90 21.44 -10.42
C GLY A 479 -14.67 21.64 -9.10
N GLN A 480 -14.97 20.56 -8.38
CA GLN A 480 -15.72 20.55 -7.13
C GLN A 480 -14.76 20.76 -5.94
N ALA A 481 -14.03 21.88 -5.94
CA ALA A 481 -12.96 22.18 -4.98
C ALA A 481 -13.42 22.09 -3.52
N ASP A 482 -14.60 22.65 -3.21
CA ASP A 482 -15.14 22.66 -1.85
C ASP A 482 -15.50 21.26 -1.36
N ALA A 483 -16.08 20.43 -2.23
CA ALA A 483 -16.42 19.04 -1.91
C ALA A 483 -15.15 18.19 -1.72
N ALA A 484 -14.15 18.37 -2.58
CA ALA A 484 -12.85 17.72 -2.42
C ALA A 484 -12.17 18.13 -1.10
N HIS A 485 -12.13 19.43 -0.81
CA HIS A 485 -11.55 19.94 0.43
C HIS A 485 -12.33 19.45 1.67
N ARG A 486 -13.67 19.32 1.57
CA ARG A 486 -14.48 18.75 2.66
C ARG A 486 -14.08 17.32 2.98
N ILE A 487 -13.88 16.45 1.98
CA ILE A 487 -13.37 15.07 2.20
C ILE A 487 -12.03 15.12 2.93
N ALA A 488 -11.06 15.86 2.38
CA ALA A 488 -9.70 15.91 2.90
C ALA A 488 -9.66 16.46 4.33
N ARG A 489 -10.31 17.59 4.60
CA ARG A 489 -10.35 18.22 5.93
C ARG A 489 -11.03 17.31 6.95
N THR A 490 -12.18 16.72 6.62
CA THR A 490 -12.89 15.82 7.54
C THR A 490 -12.04 14.59 7.87
N ALA A 491 -11.35 14.00 6.89
CA ALA A 491 -10.45 12.88 7.14
C ALA A 491 -9.23 13.27 8.00
N LEU A 492 -8.63 14.44 7.76
CA LEU A 492 -7.51 14.95 8.58
C LEU A 492 -7.93 15.23 10.02
N ASP A 493 -9.11 15.83 10.23
CA ASP A 493 -9.67 16.09 11.57
C ASP A 493 -9.94 14.77 12.31
N LEU A 494 -10.57 13.80 11.65
CA LEU A 494 -10.84 12.47 12.21
C LEU A 494 -9.55 11.75 12.58
N TRP A 495 -8.59 11.72 11.64
CA TRP A 495 -7.32 11.03 11.83
C TRP A 495 -6.51 11.62 12.97
N ARG A 496 -6.41 12.95 13.01
CA ARG A 496 -5.76 13.66 14.12
C ARG A 496 -6.41 13.32 15.45
N HIS A 497 -7.74 13.39 15.54
CA HIS A 497 -8.43 13.10 16.79
C HIS A 497 -8.14 11.68 17.30
N GLU A 498 -8.21 10.66 16.44
CA GLU A 498 -7.92 9.29 16.85
C GLU A 498 -6.45 9.09 17.24
N VAL A 499 -5.50 9.70 16.50
CA VAL A 499 -4.07 9.61 16.82
C VAL A 499 -3.74 10.34 18.12
N ASP A 500 -4.32 11.51 18.37
CA ASP A 500 -4.10 12.28 19.61
C ASP A 500 -4.61 11.50 20.84
N GLU A 501 -5.70 10.76 20.69
CA GLU A 501 -6.32 9.95 21.75
C GLU A 501 -5.59 8.62 22.00
N THR A 502 -5.08 7.97 20.95
CA THR A 502 -4.61 6.57 21.04
C THR A 502 -3.17 6.33 20.65
N TYR A 503 -2.54 7.30 19.99
CA TYR A 503 -1.24 7.18 19.32
C TYR A 503 -1.19 6.11 18.21
N ASN A 504 -2.33 5.61 17.75
CA ASN A 504 -2.45 4.55 16.75
C ASN A 504 -2.86 5.07 15.37
N CYS A 505 -2.52 4.31 14.34
CA CYS A 505 -2.96 4.52 12.96
C CYS A 505 -3.96 3.43 12.60
N MET A 506 -5.23 3.77 12.49
CA MET A 506 -6.34 2.81 12.42
C MET A 506 -6.71 2.47 10.97
N GLU A 507 -7.29 1.29 10.80
CA GLU A 507 -7.69 0.75 9.49
C GLU A 507 -8.96 1.40 8.93
N HIS A 508 -9.98 1.54 9.76
CA HIS A 508 -11.26 2.16 9.41
C HIS A 508 -11.90 2.82 10.63
N PHE A 509 -13.01 3.53 10.42
CA PHE A 509 -13.67 4.31 11.47
C PHE A 509 -15.18 4.05 11.48
N VAL A 510 -15.73 3.82 12.68
CA VAL A 510 -17.16 3.55 12.87
C VAL A 510 -17.97 4.84 12.65
N VAL A 511 -18.99 4.80 11.79
CA VAL A 511 -19.76 6.00 11.39
C VAL A 511 -20.50 6.70 12.53
N GLN A 512 -20.91 5.97 13.55
CA GLN A 512 -21.64 6.56 14.68
C GLN A 512 -20.73 7.33 15.64
N SER A 513 -19.54 6.79 15.91
CA SER A 513 -18.67 7.27 16.99
C SER A 513 -17.42 8.00 16.49
N GLY A 514 -17.00 7.74 15.25
CA GLY A 514 -15.73 8.19 14.70
C GLY A 514 -14.53 7.49 15.32
N ARG A 515 -14.73 6.44 16.13
CA ARG A 515 -13.62 5.68 16.72
C ARG A 515 -13.00 4.78 15.66
N GLY A 516 -11.67 4.74 15.66
CA GLY A 516 -10.92 3.81 14.86
C GLY A 516 -11.17 2.36 15.28
N ALA A 517 -11.20 1.47 14.30
CA ALA A 517 -11.39 0.03 14.48
C ALA A 517 -10.50 -0.75 13.51
N GLY A 518 -10.45 -2.07 13.70
CA GLY A 518 -9.55 -2.95 12.94
C GLY A 518 -8.10 -2.88 13.44
N TRP A 519 -7.15 -2.97 12.52
CA TRP A 519 -5.73 -2.93 12.87
C TRP A 519 -5.25 -1.51 13.26
N HIS A 520 -4.42 -1.41 14.30
CA HIS A 520 -4.04 -0.14 14.95
C HIS A 520 -2.63 0.37 14.62
N HIS A 521 -1.86 -0.40 13.85
CA HIS A 521 -0.63 0.05 13.20
C HIS A 521 -0.77 -0.13 11.69
N PHE A 522 -1.82 0.47 11.15
CA PHE A 522 -2.28 0.27 9.78
C PHE A 522 -1.81 1.41 8.87
N GLY A 523 -0.90 1.07 7.96
CA GLY A 523 -0.40 1.96 6.92
C GLY A 523 -1.22 1.86 5.63
N GLY A 524 -1.75 0.68 5.30
CA GLY A 524 -2.27 0.31 3.97
C GLY A 524 -3.22 1.31 3.32
N LEU A 525 -4.51 1.05 3.47
CA LEU A 525 -5.61 1.82 2.90
C LEU A 525 -5.81 3.19 3.57
N SER A 526 -5.12 3.45 4.67
CA SER A 526 -5.13 4.72 5.40
C SER A 526 -4.06 5.70 4.93
N SER A 527 -3.07 5.25 4.14
CA SER A 527 -2.01 6.09 3.56
C SER A 527 -2.48 7.38 2.86
N PRO A 528 -3.68 7.45 2.23
CA PRO A 528 -4.21 8.69 1.70
C PRO A 528 -4.21 9.91 2.63
N VAL A 529 -4.21 9.73 3.95
CA VAL A 529 -4.14 10.86 4.89
C VAL A 529 -2.87 11.71 4.70
N LEU A 530 -1.75 11.07 4.32
CA LEU A 530 -0.50 11.76 3.98
C LEU A 530 -0.63 12.57 2.69
N ASN A 531 -1.38 12.07 1.71
CA ASN A 531 -1.62 12.78 0.46
C ASN A 531 -2.51 14.01 0.70
N TRP A 532 -3.58 13.89 1.48
CA TRP A 532 -4.42 15.04 1.83
C TRP A 532 -3.65 16.07 2.63
N TYR A 533 -2.85 15.65 3.61
CA TYR A 533 -2.01 16.58 4.36
C TYR A 533 -1.05 17.32 3.43
N SER A 534 -0.33 16.59 2.58
CA SER A 534 0.64 17.18 1.67
C SER A 534 -0.04 18.12 0.67
N ALA A 535 -1.18 17.72 0.10
CA ALA A 535 -1.91 18.54 -0.86
C ALA A 535 -2.30 19.91 -0.29
N TYR A 536 -2.87 19.96 0.92
CA TYR A 536 -3.43 21.21 1.49
C TYR A 536 -2.46 21.97 2.40
N HIS A 537 -1.39 21.31 2.87
CA HIS A 537 -0.54 21.87 3.92
C HIS A 537 0.95 21.91 3.61
N ARG A 538 1.46 21.17 2.61
CA ARG A 538 2.87 21.22 2.23
C ARG A 538 3.08 22.30 1.16
N PRO A 539 3.86 23.36 1.43
CA PRO A 539 4.04 24.45 0.46
C PRO A 539 4.58 23.98 -0.90
N GLY A 540 3.97 24.48 -1.97
CA GLY A 540 4.38 24.24 -3.36
C GLY A 540 4.10 22.81 -3.85
N ARG A 541 3.17 22.12 -3.20
CA ARG A 541 2.75 20.77 -3.54
C ARG A 541 1.64 20.84 -4.58
N LEU A 542 2.02 20.88 -5.86
CA LEU A 542 1.04 20.80 -6.95
C LEU A 542 0.20 19.53 -6.83
N THR A 543 -1.11 19.73 -6.78
CA THR A 543 -2.13 18.68 -6.67
C THR A 543 -3.16 18.85 -7.77
N THR A 544 -3.40 17.77 -8.50
CA THR A 544 -4.33 17.70 -9.64
C THR A 544 -5.32 16.54 -9.43
N GLY A 545 -6.28 16.36 -10.34
CA GLY A 545 -7.12 15.15 -10.38
C GLY A 545 -6.47 13.98 -11.13
N LEU A 546 -7.26 13.01 -11.60
CA LEU A 546 -6.81 11.81 -12.32
C LEU A 546 -6.68 12.02 -13.84
N ASP A 547 -7.30 13.06 -14.37
CA ASP A 547 -7.34 13.35 -15.81
C ASP A 547 -6.33 14.42 -16.23
N VAL A 548 -5.33 14.68 -15.39
CA VAL A 548 -4.30 15.69 -15.61
C VAL A 548 -2.93 15.03 -15.65
N TRP A 549 -2.21 15.29 -16.73
CA TRP A 549 -0.82 14.89 -16.92
C TRP A 549 0.10 16.11 -16.75
N VAL A 550 1.05 16.03 -15.82
CA VAL A 550 2.03 17.10 -15.60
C VAL A 550 3.19 16.90 -16.58
N GLU A 551 3.25 17.72 -17.63
CA GLU A 551 4.30 17.64 -18.67
C GLU A 551 5.64 18.21 -18.17
N ALA A 552 5.56 19.29 -17.38
CA ALA A 552 6.71 19.92 -16.76
C ALA A 552 6.32 20.57 -15.45
N LEU A 553 7.16 20.47 -14.43
CA LEU A 553 7.00 21.17 -13.15
C LEU A 553 8.35 21.76 -12.72
N ALA A 554 8.37 23.07 -12.48
CA ALA A 554 9.50 23.78 -11.91
C ALA A 554 9.06 24.51 -10.64
N GLN A 555 9.72 24.25 -9.53
CA GLN A 555 9.42 24.88 -8.23
C GLN A 555 10.59 25.80 -7.83
N ALA A 556 10.27 27.00 -7.36
CA ALA A 556 11.27 27.90 -6.79
C ALA A 556 11.87 27.34 -5.50
N VAL A 557 13.12 27.71 -5.20
CA VAL A 557 13.85 27.23 -4.01
C VAL A 557 13.13 27.58 -2.70
N ASP A 558 12.40 28.71 -2.68
CA ASP A 558 11.60 29.17 -1.54
C ASP A 558 10.21 28.53 -1.46
N GLN A 559 9.85 27.65 -2.40
CA GLN A 559 8.56 26.97 -2.53
C GLN A 559 7.35 27.90 -2.66
N GLY A 560 7.54 29.22 -2.79
CA GLY A 560 6.47 30.22 -2.87
C GLY A 560 5.93 30.44 -4.28
N ARG A 561 6.61 29.90 -5.29
CA ARG A 561 6.21 29.98 -6.71
C ARG A 561 6.52 28.67 -7.42
N LEU A 562 5.59 28.22 -8.25
CA LEU A 562 5.82 27.14 -9.21
C LEU A 562 5.39 27.56 -10.61
N THR A 563 5.94 26.88 -11.61
CA THR A 563 5.52 26.94 -13.01
C THR A 563 5.29 25.50 -13.47
N ALA A 564 4.13 25.23 -14.04
CA ALA A 564 3.77 23.90 -14.53
C ALA A 564 3.11 23.98 -15.91
N THR A 565 3.40 22.99 -16.75
CA THR A 565 2.67 22.73 -17.99
C THR A 565 1.81 21.49 -17.77
N LEU A 566 0.51 21.61 -18.01
CA LEU A 566 -0.48 20.58 -17.74
C LEU A 566 -1.21 20.21 -19.02
N ALA A 567 -1.31 18.92 -19.31
CA ALA A 567 -2.21 18.39 -20.32
C ALA A 567 -3.48 17.85 -19.66
N LEU A 568 -4.64 18.27 -20.16
CA LEU A 568 -5.96 17.90 -19.65
C LEU A 568 -6.59 16.85 -20.57
N HIS A 569 -6.99 15.72 -19.99
CA HIS A 569 -7.52 14.56 -20.72
C HIS A 569 -8.95 14.17 -20.29
N GLY A 570 -9.57 14.98 -19.43
CA GLY A 570 -10.92 14.75 -18.93
C GLY A 570 -12.00 15.01 -19.97
N PRO A 571 -13.25 14.55 -19.73
CA PRO A 571 -14.37 14.85 -20.61
C PRO A 571 -14.69 16.35 -20.60
N ALA A 572 -15.15 16.87 -21.74
CA ALA A 572 -15.34 18.31 -21.95
C ALA A 572 -16.31 19.00 -20.98
N HIS A 573 -17.22 18.25 -20.33
CA HIS A 573 -18.16 18.79 -19.35
C HIS A 573 -17.59 18.91 -17.93
N ARG A 574 -16.38 18.40 -17.68
CA ARG A 574 -15.67 18.53 -16.40
C ARG A 574 -14.59 19.59 -16.51
N THR A 575 -14.60 20.55 -15.59
CA THR A 575 -13.64 21.65 -15.55
C THR A 575 -12.70 21.44 -14.36
N PRO A 576 -11.47 20.94 -14.56
CA PRO A 576 -10.61 20.55 -13.46
C PRO A 576 -10.13 21.75 -12.62
N VAL A 577 -9.92 21.51 -11.34
CA VAL A 577 -9.25 22.43 -10.40
C VAL A 577 -7.95 21.81 -9.89
N PHE A 578 -6.95 22.65 -9.71
CA PHE A 578 -5.62 22.30 -9.21
C PHE A 578 -5.10 23.40 -8.28
N PHE A 579 -4.25 23.03 -7.32
CA PHE A 579 -3.72 23.92 -6.29
C PHE A 579 -2.33 23.46 -5.82
N PHE A 580 -1.60 24.32 -5.10
CA PHE A 580 -0.23 24.03 -4.65
C PHE A 580 0.18 24.72 -3.36
#